data_AF-A0AA41B117-F1
#
_entry.id   AF-A0AA41B117-F1
#
_cell.length_a   1.000
_cell.length_b   1.000
_cell.length_c   1.000
_cell.angle_alpha   90.00
_cell.angle_beta   90.00
_cell.angle_gamma   90.00
#
_symmetry.space_group_name_H-M   'P 1'
#
loop_
_entity.id
_entity.type
_entity.pdbx_description
1 polymer ?
#
loop_
_entity_poly.entity_id
_entity_poly.type
_entity_poly.pdbx_seq_one_letter_code
_entity_poly.pdbx_strand_id
1 'polypeptide(L)' 'MPNALPPAPAVIEGRVSIVRLHGEACFDCGAVNRTLRAAGHVVVHGSNRVWEISTCGCRRIGAAA' A
#
# COMPACT_ATOMS: atom_id res chain seq x y z
N MET A 1 -21.57 -14.57 -11.88
CA MET A 1 -20.21 -14.09 -11.54
C MET A 1 -20.35 -12.99 -10.51
N PRO A 2 -19.96 -13.20 -9.25
CA PRO A 2 -20.05 -12.14 -8.26
C PRO A 2 -19.07 -11.05 -8.69
N ASN A 3 -19.61 -9.86 -8.97
CA ASN A 3 -18.82 -8.64 -9.11
C ASN A 3 -18.22 -8.35 -7.74
N ALA A 4 -17.08 -8.98 -7.44
CA ALA A 4 -16.25 -8.57 -6.33
C ALA A 4 -15.74 -7.17 -6.70
N LEU A 5 -16.39 -6.14 -6.16
CA LEU A 5 -15.84 -4.78 -6.21
C LEU A 5 -14.38 -4.87 -5.74
N PRO A 6 -13.43 -4.24 -6.46
CA PRO A 6 -12.06 -4.22 -6.00
C PRO A 6 -12.05 -3.68 -4.56
N PRO A 7 -11.27 -4.31 -3.66
CA PRO A 7 -11.25 -3.90 -2.26
C PRO A 7 -10.95 -2.41 -2.19
N ALA A 8 -11.76 -1.68 -1.43
CA ALA A 8 -11.60 -0.25 -1.27
C ALA A 8 -10.15 0.07 -0.83
N PRO A 9 -9.52 1.12 -1.37
CA PRO A 9 -8.16 1.47 -1.00
C PRO A 9 -8.06 1.70 0.51
N ALA A 10 -6.98 1.24 1.13
CA ALA A 10 -6.76 1.53 2.55
C ALA A 10 -6.45 3.03 2.72
N VAL A 11 -7.13 3.68 3.66
CA VAL A 11 -6.90 5.10 3.98
C VAL A 11 -5.76 5.20 4.98
N ILE A 12 -4.78 6.05 4.68
CA ILE A 12 -3.60 6.24 5.52
C ILE A 12 -3.66 7.60 6.20
N GLU A 13 -3.77 7.56 7.52
CA GLU A 13 -3.73 8.72 8.41
C GLU A 13 -2.26 9.04 8.75
N GLY A 14 -1.52 9.72 7.86
CA GLY A 14 -0.15 10.15 8.17
C GLY A 14 0.75 10.52 7.00
N ARG A 15 1.95 11.03 7.31
CA ARG A 15 2.99 11.33 6.33
C ARG A 15 3.70 10.05 5.89
N VAL A 16 3.35 9.56 4.70
CA VAL A 16 4.08 8.49 4.02
C VAL A 16 5.05 9.09 3.01
N SER A 17 6.28 8.57 2.95
CA SER A 17 7.26 8.99 1.95
C SER A 17 6.76 8.70 0.53
N ILE A 18 6.98 9.64 -0.38
CA ILE A 18 6.60 9.52 -1.80
C ILE A 18 7.13 8.21 -2.41
N VAL A 19 8.35 7.79 -2.05
CA VAL A 19 8.99 6.55 -2.53
C VAL A 19 8.19 5.30 -2.16
N ARG A 20 7.52 5.30 -1.00
CA ARG A 20 6.64 4.20 -0.57
C ARG A 20 5.31 4.19 -1.33
N LEU A 21 4.82 5.36 -1.74
CA LEU A 21 3.57 5.52 -2.48
C LEU A 21 3.71 5.18 -3.97
N HIS A 22 4.92 5.30 -4.52
CA HIS A 22 5.23 4.92 -5.91
C HIS A 22 5.69 3.46 -6.06
N GLY A 23 5.66 2.67 -4.99
CA GLY A 23 6.10 1.27 -5.00
C GLY A 23 7.60 1.07 -5.17
N GLU A 24 8.40 2.14 -5.10
CA GLU A 24 9.87 2.11 -5.18
C GLU A 24 10.52 1.66 -3.87
N ALA A 25 9.79 1.76 -2.75
CA ALA A 25 10.16 1.23 -1.45
C ALA A 25 9.04 0.38 -0.87
N CYS A 26 9.41 -0.59 -0.03
CA CYS A 26 8.45 -1.37 0.74
C CYS A 26 7.54 -0.42 1.54
N PHE A 27 6.24 -0.53 1.31
CA PHE A 27 5.27 0.31 1.97
C PHE A 27 5.27 0.13 3.49
N ASP A 28 5.64 -1.03 4.03
CA ASP A 28 5.66 -1.22 5.50
C ASP A 28 6.97 -0.75 6.14
N CYS A 29 8.12 -1.19 5.63
CA CYS A 29 9.42 -0.97 6.28
C CYS A 29 10.34 0.03 5.57
N GLY A 30 9.97 0.50 4.37
CA GLY A 30 10.77 1.43 3.58
C GLY A 30 11.98 0.81 2.87
N ALA A 31 12.14 -0.52 2.88
CA ALA A 31 13.25 -1.18 2.19
C ALA A 31 13.16 -1.00 0.67
N VAL A 32 14.24 -0.53 0.05
CA VAL A 32 14.39 -0.37 -1.42
C VAL A 32 15.20 -1.49 -2.07
N ASN A 33 15.99 -2.22 -1.28
CA ASN A 33 16.92 -3.24 -1.78
C ASN A 33 16.38 -4.67 -1.63
N ARG A 34 15.07 -4.84 -1.73
CA ARG A 34 14.39 -6.14 -1.63
C ARG A 34 13.44 -6.29 -2.81
N THR A 35 13.13 -7.53 -3.17
CA THR A 35 12.06 -7.79 -4.12
C THR A 35 10.74 -7.28 -3.55
N LEU A 36 10.17 -6.28 -4.21
CA LEU A 36 8.88 -5.71 -3.88
C LEU A 36 7.80 -6.40 -4.72
N ARG A 37 6.64 -6.64 -4.11
CA ARG A 37 5.47 -7.21 -4.77
C ARG A 37 4.30 -6.27 -4.56
N ALA A 38 3.47 -6.10 -5.58
CA ALA A 38 2.23 -5.34 -5.47
C ALA A 38 1.41 -5.87 -4.29
N ALA A 39 1.02 -4.95 -3.40
CA ALA A 39 0.36 -5.25 -2.13
C ALA A 39 -1.03 -4.60 -2.01
N GLY A 40 -1.44 -3.83 -3.03
CA GLY A 40 -2.76 -3.24 -3.13
C GLY A 40 -2.70 -1.74 -3.38
N HIS A 41 -3.79 -1.07 -3.02
CA HIS A 41 -3.98 0.35 -3.26
C HIS A 41 -4.25 1.09 -1.95
N VAL A 42 -3.74 2.31 -1.86
CA VAL A 42 -3.95 3.18 -0.70
C VAL A 42 -4.33 4.59 -1.14
N VAL A 43 -5.01 5.31 -0.25
CA VAL A 43 -5.27 6.74 -0.39
C VAL A 43 -4.72 7.43 0.84
N VAL A 44 -3.95 8.49 0.64
CA VAL A 44 -3.48 9.32 1.76
C VAL A 44 -4.61 10.24 2.17
N HIS A 45 -4.94 10.30 3.47
CA HIS A 45 -6.00 11.17 3.97
C HIS A 45 -5.78 12.63 3.52
N GLY A 46 -6.83 13.27 3.00
CA GLY A 46 -6.76 14.61 2.40
C GLY A 46 -6.26 14.63 0.95
N SER A 47 -5.90 13.50 0.37
CA SER A 47 -5.63 13.34 -1.06
C SER A 47 -6.77 12.55 -1.72
N ASN A 48 -7.10 12.90 -2.97
CA ASN A 48 -8.02 12.10 -3.79
C ASN A 48 -7.27 11.13 -4.72
N ARG A 49 -5.95 10.98 -4.53
CA ARG A 49 -5.09 10.14 -5.35
C ARG A 49 -4.96 8.75 -4.74
N VAL A 50 -5.27 7.75 -5.56
CA VAL A 50 -5.01 6.34 -5.27
C VAL A 50 -3.57 6.01 -5.67
N TRP A 51 -2.88 5.30 -4.80
CA TRP A 51 -1.49 4.89 -4.95
C TRP A 51 -1.40 3.37 -4.94
N GLU A 52 -0.75 2.78 -5.93
CA GLU A 52 -0.39 1.36 -5.89
C GLU A 52 0.85 1.18 -5.01
N ILE A 53 0.73 0.33 -3.99
CA ILE A 53 1.80 0.09 -3.05
C ILE A 53 2.42 -1.27 -3.26
N SER A 54 3.70 -1.36 -2.93
CA SER A 54 4.43 -2.63 -2.96
C SER A 54 5.01 -2.94 -1.59
N THR A 55 5.06 -4.21 -1.21
CA THR A 55 5.70 -4.65 0.04
C THR A 55 6.72 -5.73 -0.23
N CYS A 56 7.73 -5.83 0.65
CA CYS A 56 8.69 -6.94 0.63
C CYS A 56 8.23 -8.12 1.49
N GLY A 57 6.96 -8.14 1.94
CA GLY A 57 6.43 -9.15 2.85
C GLY A 57 7.00 -9.11 4.27
N CYS A 58 7.66 -8.02 4.69
CA CYS A 58 8.21 -7.89 6.04
C CYS A 58 7.14 -7.79 7.12
N ARG A 59 5.97 -7.28 6.76
CA ARG A 59 4.79 -7.28 7.60
C ARG A 59 3.77 -8.17 6.87
N ARG A 60 3.38 -9.29 7.49
CA ARG A 60 2.11 -9.91 7.13
C ARG A 60 1.07 -8.92 7.62
N ILE A 61 0.47 -8.15 6.73
CA ILE A 61 -0.69 -7.34 7.09
C ILE A 61 -1.71 -8.35 7.59
N GLY A 62 -1.80 -8.48 8.91
CA GLY A 62 -2.90 -9.18 9.56
C GLY A 62 -4.16 -8.49 9.08
N ALA A 63 -5.07 -9.29 8.55
CA ALA A 63 -6.43 -8.86 8.30
C ALA A 63 -6.89 -8.00 9.48
N ALA A 64 -7.38 -6.80 9.19
CA ALA A 64 -8.05 -5.95 10.16
C ALA A 64 -9.06 -6.81 10.93
N ALA A 65 -8.91 -6.85 12.25
CA ALA A 65 -9.92 -7.31 13.20
C ALA A 65 -10.57 -6.07 13.82
#